data_AF-A0A5Q3L4G3-F1
#
_entry.id   AF-A0A5Q3L4G3-F1
#
_cell.length_a   1.000
_cell.length_b   1.000
_cell.length_c   1.000
_cell.angle_alpha   90.00
_cell.angle_beta   90.00
_cell.angle_gamma   90.00
#
_symmetry.space_group_name_H-M   'P 1'
#
loop_
_entity.id
_entity.type
_entity.pdbx_description
1 polymer ?
#
loop_
_entity_poly.entity_id
_entity_poly.type
_entity_poly.pdbx_seq_one_letter_code
_entity_poly.pdbx_strand_id
1 'polypeptide(L)'
;MDFRIKLVPLILGGALIYFGYLEYQLGEGVSSKPAPVSLQEIETFGPPEERYIELDRHFAVYAGCVYEYEQGRYDSGEPDENDKVNYLYYPVISYEHPYWQQIAELEEQFGTLDAIPEHLVPTEIHPISVLVRTTKFKKIGDIPDGMELVESIEGLVINRTTSLDSEEESIMRENFPSMDLDKMVILALDRKPTSIYASLGMMAGGMFLAFLGILWLASPFLFSSNQSDTSYTSEDYDSQSDPLAGTEFAENQEGFQAFNPQTDSSANKDPFGNQT
;
A
#
# COMPACT_ATOMS: atom_id res chain seq x y z
N MET A 1 -21.34 16.74 26.90
CA MET A 1 -20.89 15.63 26.03
C MET A 1 -20.40 16.25 24.75
N ASP A 2 -19.11 16.14 24.49
CA ASP A 2 -18.45 16.97 23.49
C ASP A 2 -18.90 16.61 22.08
N PHE A 3 -19.08 17.62 21.24
CA PHE A 3 -19.44 17.50 19.83
C PHE A 3 -18.60 16.45 19.08
N ARG A 4 -17.33 16.31 19.47
CA ARG A 4 -16.37 15.33 18.94
C ARG A 4 -16.86 13.88 19.06
N ILE A 5 -17.50 13.51 20.17
CA ILE A 5 -17.97 12.14 20.39
C ILE A 5 -19.12 11.80 19.42
N LYS A 6 -19.95 12.78 19.08
CA LYS A 6 -21.07 12.59 18.15
C LYS A 6 -20.62 12.41 16.69
N LEU A 7 -19.40 12.81 16.34
CA LEU A 7 -18.84 12.63 14.99
C LEU A 7 -18.30 11.22 14.73
N VAL A 8 -17.90 10.49 15.79
CA VAL A 8 -17.35 9.13 15.70
C VAL A 8 -18.20 8.18 14.84
N PRO A 9 -19.53 8.02 15.05
CA PRO A 9 -20.34 7.12 14.22
C PRO A 9 -20.41 7.54 12.75
N LEU A 10 -20.34 8.85 12.46
CA LEU A 10 -20.34 9.36 11.10
C LEU A 10 -19.03 8.99 10.37
N ILE A 11 -17.89 9.16 11.04
CA ILE A 11 -16.56 8.82 10.49
C ILE A 11 -16.45 7.31 10.28
N LEU A 12 -16.80 6.49 11.27
CA LEU A 12 -16.77 5.04 11.16
C LEU A 12 -17.75 4.54 10.09
N GLY A 13 -18.95 5.12 10.01
CA GLY A 13 -19.92 4.80 8.97
C GLY A 13 -19.42 5.12 7.57
N GLY A 14 -18.82 6.30 7.39
CA GLY A 14 -18.20 6.72 6.13
C GLY A 14 -17.04 5.80 5.71
N ALA A 15 -16.16 5.44 6.65
CA ALA A 15 -15.06 4.51 6.39
C ALA A 15 -15.57 3.13 5.94
N LEU A 16 -16.60 2.58 6.60
CA LEU A 16 -17.19 1.29 6.20
C LEU A 16 -17.83 1.33 4.82
N ILE A 17 -18.52 2.43 4.46
CA ILE A 17 -19.06 2.61 3.11
C ILE A 17 -17.93 2.65 2.10
N TYR A 18 -16.87 3.41 2.37
CA TYR A 18 -15.71 3.54 1.47
C TYR A 18 -15.01 2.19 1.25
N PHE A 19 -14.64 1.47 2.32
CA PHE A 19 -14.02 0.15 2.21
C PHE A 19 -14.96 -0.88 1.56
N GLY A 20 -16.25 -0.84 1.88
CA GLY A 20 -17.24 -1.71 1.24
C GLY A 20 -17.37 -1.46 -0.26
N TYR A 21 -17.21 -0.21 -0.70
CA TYR A 21 -17.21 0.16 -2.11
C TYR A 21 -15.94 -0.33 -2.83
N LEU A 22 -14.76 -0.16 -2.22
CA LEU A 22 -13.49 -0.68 -2.77
C LEU A 22 -13.54 -2.21 -2.93
N GLU A 23 -14.00 -2.92 -1.90
CA GLU A 23 -14.13 -4.39 -1.95
C GLU A 23 -15.23 -4.85 -2.93
N TYR A 24 -16.28 -4.04 -3.12
CA TYR A 24 -17.28 -4.30 -4.16
C TYR A 24 -16.67 -4.19 -5.57
N GLN A 25 -15.93 -3.13 -5.87
CA GLN A 25 -15.28 -2.98 -7.19
C GLN A 25 -14.29 -4.11 -7.48
N LEU A 26 -13.54 -4.55 -6.47
CA LEU A 26 -12.59 -5.65 -6.59
C LEU A 26 -13.28 -7.00 -6.86
N GLY A 27 -14.44 -7.24 -6.26
CA GLY A 27 -15.18 -8.51 -6.40
C GLY A 27 -16.24 -8.54 -7.50
N GLU A 28 -16.72 -7.39 -7.99
CA GLU A 28 -17.82 -7.32 -8.96
C GLU A 28 -17.44 -8.00 -10.28
N GLY A 29 -18.11 -9.10 -10.63
CA GLY A 29 -17.84 -9.82 -11.87
C GLY A 29 -16.61 -10.75 -11.81
N VAL A 30 -16.03 -10.98 -10.62
CA VAL A 30 -14.95 -11.96 -10.43
C VAL A 30 -15.53 -13.31 -10.03
N SER A 31 -15.07 -14.38 -10.68
CA SER A 31 -15.40 -15.76 -10.30
C SER A 31 -14.93 -16.08 -8.89
N SER A 32 -15.69 -16.88 -8.14
CA SER A 32 -15.27 -17.38 -6.83
C SER A 32 -14.22 -18.50 -6.89
N LYS A 33 -13.96 -19.03 -8.09
CA LYS A 33 -12.91 -20.00 -8.36
C LYS A 33 -11.80 -19.33 -9.18
N PRO A 34 -10.52 -19.59 -8.86
CA PRO A 34 -9.43 -19.05 -9.64
C PRO A 34 -9.45 -19.67 -11.04
N ALA A 35 -9.17 -18.85 -12.05
CA ALA A 35 -8.97 -19.31 -13.43
C ALA A 35 -7.51 -19.74 -13.61
N PRO A 36 -7.22 -20.94 -14.13
CA PRO A 36 -5.85 -21.34 -14.43
C PRO A 36 -5.32 -20.46 -15.56
N VAL A 37 -4.16 -19.83 -15.35
CA VAL A 37 -3.51 -18.94 -16.32
C VAL A 37 -2.03 -19.31 -16.42
N SER A 38 -1.52 -19.41 -17.65
CA SER A 38 -0.10 -19.63 -17.85
C SER A 38 0.68 -18.32 -17.78
N LEU A 39 1.78 -18.30 -17.03
CA LEU A 39 2.66 -17.13 -16.98
C LEU A 39 3.22 -16.77 -18.36
N GLN A 40 3.48 -17.79 -19.19
CA GLN A 40 3.94 -17.58 -20.57
C GLN A 40 2.91 -16.82 -21.42
N GLU A 41 1.62 -17.13 -21.24
CA GLU A 41 0.54 -16.43 -21.95
C GLU A 41 0.50 -14.96 -21.54
N ILE A 42 0.72 -14.66 -20.25
CA ILE A 42 0.78 -13.27 -19.76
C ILE A 42 1.99 -12.53 -20.34
N GLU A 43 3.15 -13.18 -20.39
CA GLU A 43 4.36 -12.61 -20.99
C GLU A 43 4.20 -12.32 -22.49
N THR A 44 3.46 -13.17 -23.20
CA THR A 44 3.31 -13.08 -24.67
C THR A 44 2.15 -12.17 -25.10
N PHE A 45 1.00 -12.30 -24.44
CA PHE A 45 -0.26 -11.68 -24.85
C PHE A 45 -0.70 -10.53 -23.94
N GLY A 46 -0.05 -10.37 -22.78
CA GLY A 46 -0.36 -9.34 -21.80
C GLY A 46 -1.35 -9.81 -20.72
N PRO A 47 -1.96 -8.87 -19.96
CA PRO A 47 -2.79 -9.19 -18.81
C PRO A 47 -3.96 -10.12 -19.12
N PRO A 48 -4.27 -11.10 -18.25
CA PRO A 48 -5.42 -11.98 -18.44
C PRO A 48 -6.75 -11.22 -18.27
N GLU A 49 -7.80 -11.72 -18.93
CA GLU A 49 -9.16 -11.18 -18.78
C GLU A 49 -9.72 -11.41 -17.37
N GLU A 50 -9.41 -12.56 -16.78
CA GLU A 50 -9.83 -12.95 -15.44
C GLU A 50 -8.99 -12.26 -14.36
N ARG A 51 -9.62 -11.90 -13.25
CA ARG A 51 -8.95 -11.21 -12.13
C ARG A 51 -8.55 -12.13 -10.99
N TYR A 52 -9.29 -13.21 -10.73
CA TYR A 52 -8.88 -14.20 -9.74
C TYR A 52 -8.28 -15.38 -10.50
N ILE A 53 -6.96 -15.54 -10.40
CA ILE A 53 -6.20 -16.48 -11.22
C ILE A 53 -5.38 -17.43 -10.35
N GLU A 54 -5.13 -18.60 -10.91
CA GLU A 54 -4.13 -19.56 -10.45
C GLU A 54 -3.02 -19.57 -11.49
N LEU A 55 -1.86 -19.04 -11.12
CA LEU A 55 -0.69 -19.00 -11.99
C LEU A 55 0.00 -20.36 -11.95
N ASP A 56 0.32 -20.89 -13.13
CA ASP A 56 1.02 -22.16 -13.29
C ASP A 56 2.47 -22.13 -12.77
N ARG A 57 3.23 -23.20 -13.02
CA ARG A 57 4.59 -23.38 -12.53
C ARG A 57 5.55 -22.31 -13.06
N HIS A 58 6.23 -21.60 -12.16
CA HIS A 58 7.08 -20.45 -12.49
C HIS A 58 8.25 -20.28 -11.51
N PHE A 59 9.17 -19.39 -11.84
CA PHE A 59 10.22 -18.96 -10.92
C PHE A 59 9.83 -17.67 -10.21
N ALA A 60 9.84 -17.69 -8.88
CA ALA A 60 9.77 -16.51 -8.04
C ALA A 60 11.19 -15.93 -7.87
N VAL A 61 11.38 -14.66 -8.22
CA VAL A 61 12.69 -14.01 -8.19
C VAL A 61 12.74 -13.00 -7.06
N TYR A 62 13.29 -13.41 -5.92
CA TYR A 62 13.39 -12.57 -4.73
C TYR A 62 14.62 -11.65 -4.73
N ALA A 63 15.65 -11.97 -5.52
CA ALA A 63 16.85 -11.13 -5.63
C ALA A 63 16.58 -9.70 -6.14
N GLY A 64 15.49 -9.49 -6.89
CA GLY A 64 15.07 -8.18 -7.41
C GLY A 64 13.78 -7.68 -6.77
N CYS A 65 13.51 -8.08 -5.52
CA CYS A 65 12.25 -7.78 -4.86
C CYS A 65 12.27 -6.39 -4.20
N VAL A 66 11.09 -5.80 -4.03
CA VAL A 66 10.89 -4.46 -3.46
C VAL A 66 9.87 -4.57 -2.34
N TYR A 67 10.21 -4.12 -1.14
CA TYR A 67 9.33 -4.23 0.04
C TYR A 67 9.11 -2.87 0.71
N GLU A 68 7.94 -2.74 1.33
CA GLU A 68 7.66 -1.70 2.31
C GLU A 68 8.00 -2.24 3.71
N TYR A 69 8.73 -1.45 4.50
CA TYR A 69 9.13 -1.80 5.85
C TYR A 69 8.82 -0.69 6.86
N GLU A 70 8.70 -1.07 8.13
CA GLU A 70 8.54 -0.15 9.26
C GLU A 70 9.81 -0.17 10.12
N GLN A 71 10.47 0.98 10.26
CA GLN A 71 11.54 1.20 11.24
C GLN A 71 10.99 1.77 12.55
N GLY A 72 11.65 1.44 13.66
CA GLY A 72 11.35 2.05 14.95
C GLY A 72 11.64 3.56 14.94
N ARG A 73 10.90 4.34 15.74
CA ARG A 73 11.05 5.81 15.82
C ARG A 73 12.45 6.29 16.21
N TYR A 74 13.28 5.41 16.75
CA TYR A 74 14.64 5.72 17.20
C TYR A 74 15.70 5.05 16.32
N ASP A 75 15.27 4.27 15.33
CA ASP A 75 16.17 3.62 14.39
C ASP A 75 16.48 4.62 13.29
N SER A 76 17.76 4.80 13.02
CA SER A 76 18.27 5.65 11.95
C SER A 76 19.32 4.86 11.19
N GLY A 77 19.12 4.68 9.89
CA GLY A 77 20.06 3.96 9.04
C GLY A 77 19.36 3.10 7.99
N GLU A 78 20.18 2.28 7.33
CA GLU A 78 19.70 1.24 6.43
C GLU A 78 18.89 0.20 7.20
N PRO A 79 17.86 -0.39 6.57
CA PRO A 79 17.05 -1.40 7.23
C PRO A 79 17.85 -2.66 7.55
N ASP A 80 17.53 -3.29 8.67
CA ASP A 80 18.18 -4.52 9.14
C ASP A 80 17.29 -5.76 8.95
N GLU A 81 17.87 -6.96 9.10
CA GLU A 81 17.14 -8.23 8.92
C GLU A 81 15.92 -8.41 9.85
N ASN A 82 15.84 -7.66 10.96
CA ASN A 82 14.75 -7.73 11.93
C ASN A 82 13.64 -6.72 11.68
N ASP A 83 13.86 -5.73 10.81
CA ASP A 83 12.86 -4.73 10.47
C ASP A 83 11.61 -5.40 9.89
N LYS A 84 10.46 -4.84 10.28
CA LYS A 84 9.16 -5.41 9.94
C LYS A 84 8.84 -5.10 8.49
N VAL A 85 8.48 -6.12 7.73
CA VAL A 85 7.97 -6.00 6.36
C VAL A 85 6.45 -5.97 6.38
N ASN A 86 5.87 -4.95 5.76
CA ASN A 86 4.42 -4.81 5.60
C ASN A 86 3.93 -5.61 4.40
N TYR A 87 4.56 -5.39 3.25
CA TYR A 87 4.34 -6.15 2.02
C TYR A 87 5.62 -6.17 1.17
N LEU A 88 5.68 -7.17 0.31
CA LEU A 88 6.76 -7.40 -0.64
C LEU A 88 6.19 -7.57 -2.05
N TYR A 89 6.86 -6.98 -3.03
CA TYR A 89 6.68 -7.23 -4.45
C TYR A 89 7.89 -7.99 -4.99
N TYR A 90 7.66 -9.09 -5.70
CA TYR A 90 8.73 -9.82 -6.38
C TYR A 90 8.30 -10.21 -7.80
N PRO A 91 9.22 -10.14 -8.78
CA PRO A 91 8.94 -10.61 -10.13
C PRO A 91 8.80 -12.12 -10.19
N VAL A 92 7.96 -12.57 -11.10
CA VAL A 92 7.86 -13.97 -11.51
C VAL A 92 8.11 -14.08 -13.01
N ILE A 93 8.83 -15.14 -13.40
CA ILE A 93 9.14 -15.41 -14.81
C ILE A 93 8.83 -16.85 -15.18
N SER A 94 8.38 -17.05 -16.42
CA SER A 94 8.10 -18.37 -16.97
C SER A 94 9.39 -19.15 -17.24
N TYR A 95 9.27 -20.45 -17.48
CA TYR A 95 10.39 -21.28 -17.93
C TYR A 95 10.92 -20.89 -19.30
N GLU A 96 10.07 -20.31 -20.14
CA GLU A 96 10.40 -19.94 -21.52
C GLU A 96 10.87 -18.49 -21.62
N HIS A 97 10.98 -17.80 -20.47
CA HIS A 97 11.40 -16.42 -20.40
C HIS A 97 12.77 -16.19 -21.07
N PRO A 98 12.96 -15.13 -21.86
CA PRO A 98 14.22 -14.86 -22.59
C PRO A 98 15.48 -14.81 -21.73
N TYR A 99 15.33 -14.54 -20.43
CA TYR A 99 16.41 -14.62 -19.45
C TYR A 99 17.06 -16.02 -19.41
N TRP A 100 16.25 -17.08 -19.39
CA TRP A 100 16.76 -18.46 -19.32
C TRP A 100 17.45 -18.87 -20.61
N GLN A 101 17.01 -18.34 -21.76
CA GLN A 101 17.65 -18.59 -23.04
C GLN A 101 19.07 -18.02 -23.06
N GLN A 102 19.25 -16.78 -22.56
CA GLN A 102 20.57 -16.16 -22.44
C GLN A 102 21.50 -16.91 -21.48
N ILE A 103 20.96 -17.36 -20.33
CA ILE A 103 21.73 -18.17 -19.38
C ILE A 103 22.14 -19.52 -20.00
N ALA A 104 21.24 -20.19 -20.71
CA ALA A 104 21.53 -21.47 -21.37
C ALA A 104 22.59 -21.33 -22.48
N GLU A 105 22.55 -20.23 -23.26
CA GLU A 105 23.59 -19.92 -24.27
C GLU A 105 24.96 -19.69 -23.63
N LEU A 106 25.01 -18.98 -22.49
CA LEU A 106 26.25 -18.77 -21.74
C LEU A 106 26.76 -20.08 -21.11
N GLU A 107 25.87 -20.92 -20.59
CA GLU A 107 26.25 -22.24 -20.07
C GLU A 107 26.80 -23.14 -21.18
N GLU A 108 26.23 -23.12 -22.39
CA GLU A 108 26.79 -23.84 -23.55
C GLU A 108 28.19 -23.32 -23.91
N GLN A 109 28.40 -22.01 -23.82
CA GLN A 109 29.68 -21.37 -24.16
C GLN A 109 30.78 -21.63 -23.11
N PHE A 110 30.45 -21.58 -21.82
CA PHE A 110 31.41 -21.66 -20.71
C PHE A 110 31.41 -23.02 -20.00
N GLY A 111 30.49 -23.91 -20.35
CA GLY A 111 30.35 -25.29 -19.88
C GLY A 111 29.58 -25.45 -18.56
N THR A 112 29.73 -24.52 -17.62
CA THR A 112 29.06 -24.54 -16.31
C THR A 112 28.69 -23.13 -15.87
N LEU A 113 27.59 -22.97 -15.14
CA LEU A 113 27.15 -21.67 -14.59
C LEU A 113 28.26 -20.95 -13.79
N ASP A 114 29.03 -21.68 -12.98
CA ASP A 114 30.12 -21.11 -12.16
C ASP A 114 31.33 -20.60 -12.99
N ALA A 115 31.41 -20.98 -14.27
CA ALA A 115 32.47 -20.57 -15.17
C ALA A 115 32.10 -19.33 -16.00
N ILE A 116 30.84 -18.88 -15.92
CA ILE A 116 30.37 -17.69 -16.63
C ILE A 116 30.98 -16.45 -15.95
N PRO A 117 31.72 -15.60 -16.69
CA PRO A 117 32.21 -14.34 -16.14
C PRO A 117 31.05 -13.48 -15.63
N GLU A 118 31.16 -12.94 -14.41
CA GLU A 118 30.10 -12.16 -13.75
C GLU A 118 29.56 -11.01 -14.62
N HIS A 119 30.42 -10.37 -15.41
CA HIS A 119 30.04 -9.26 -16.31
C HIS A 119 29.21 -9.68 -17.53
N LEU A 120 29.13 -10.97 -17.84
CA LEU A 120 28.32 -11.51 -18.94
C LEU A 120 26.97 -12.04 -18.46
N VAL A 121 26.81 -12.26 -17.15
CA VAL A 121 25.53 -12.68 -16.59
C VAL A 121 24.53 -11.53 -16.80
N PRO A 122 23.38 -11.77 -17.45
CA PRO A 122 22.34 -10.76 -17.60
C PRO A 122 21.95 -10.21 -16.22
N THR A 123 22.30 -8.95 -15.97
CA THR A 123 22.03 -8.31 -14.67
C THR A 123 20.57 -7.90 -14.53
N GLU A 124 19.88 -7.72 -15.65
CA GLU A 124 18.50 -7.28 -15.71
C GLU A 124 17.60 -8.38 -16.29
N ILE A 125 16.49 -8.66 -15.61
CA ILE A 125 15.47 -9.59 -16.07
C ILE A 125 14.46 -8.78 -16.87
N HIS A 126 14.51 -8.89 -18.20
CA HIS A 126 13.59 -8.17 -19.08
C HIS A 126 13.00 -9.08 -20.17
N PRO A 127 11.71 -8.92 -20.50
CA PRO A 127 10.70 -8.04 -19.87
C PRO A 127 10.05 -8.67 -18.61
N ILE A 128 9.78 -7.88 -17.56
CA ILE A 128 8.95 -8.36 -16.43
C ILE A 128 7.49 -8.01 -16.72
N SER A 129 6.65 -9.03 -16.88
CA SER A 129 5.21 -8.83 -17.12
C SER A 129 4.36 -9.01 -15.86
N VAL A 130 4.87 -9.70 -14.83
CA VAL A 130 4.10 -10.04 -13.63
C VAL A 130 4.91 -9.77 -12.36
N LEU A 131 4.30 -9.02 -11.45
CA LEU A 131 4.75 -8.85 -10.07
C LEU A 131 3.76 -9.53 -9.12
N VAL A 132 4.30 -10.24 -8.14
CA VAL A 132 3.51 -10.81 -7.05
C VAL A 132 3.66 -9.96 -5.81
N ARG A 133 2.54 -9.46 -5.28
CA ARG A 133 2.45 -8.78 -4.00
C ARG A 133 2.10 -9.78 -2.91
N THR A 134 2.91 -9.86 -1.85
CA THR A 134 2.68 -10.75 -0.72
C THR A 134 2.88 -10.05 0.62
N THR A 135 2.17 -10.51 1.64
CA THR A 135 2.40 -10.13 3.05
C THR A 135 2.90 -11.32 3.88
N LYS A 136 3.37 -12.40 3.22
CA LYS A 136 3.78 -13.65 3.87
C LYS A 136 5.01 -13.44 4.77
N PHE A 137 5.98 -12.67 4.30
CA PHE A 137 7.23 -12.37 5.00
C PHE A 137 6.99 -11.25 6.01
N LYS A 138 7.38 -11.45 7.27
CA LYS A 138 7.13 -10.49 8.35
C LYS A 138 8.38 -9.68 8.70
N LYS A 139 9.55 -10.19 8.36
CA LYS A 139 10.84 -9.53 8.52
C LYS A 139 11.64 -9.58 7.24
N ILE A 140 12.61 -8.68 7.11
CA ILE A 140 13.52 -8.64 5.95
C ILE A 140 14.32 -9.94 5.86
N GLY A 141 14.85 -10.45 6.97
CA GLY A 141 15.58 -11.71 7.01
C GLY A 141 14.74 -12.96 6.73
N ASP A 142 13.41 -12.84 6.63
CA ASP A 142 12.53 -13.95 6.22
C ASP A 142 12.42 -14.06 4.69
N ILE A 143 12.86 -13.04 3.94
CA ILE A 143 12.77 -13.00 2.48
C ILE A 143 13.83 -13.96 1.92
N PRO A 144 13.46 -14.94 1.06
CA PRO A 144 14.43 -15.84 0.47
C PRO A 144 15.42 -15.08 -0.41
N ASP A 145 16.67 -15.53 -0.42
CA ASP A 145 17.65 -15.03 -1.37
C ASP A 145 17.50 -15.75 -2.72
N GLY A 146 17.64 -15.01 -3.82
CA GLY A 146 17.75 -15.60 -5.15
C GLY A 146 16.40 -15.95 -5.79
N MET A 147 16.31 -17.16 -6.34
CA MET A 147 15.15 -17.65 -7.10
C MET A 147 14.62 -18.94 -6.51
N GLU A 148 13.30 -19.05 -6.44
CA GLU A 148 12.60 -20.25 -5.98
C GLU A 148 11.69 -20.77 -7.08
N LEU A 149 11.68 -22.10 -7.25
CA LEU A 149 10.73 -22.73 -8.15
C LEU A 149 9.40 -22.98 -7.45
N VAL A 150 8.32 -22.44 -8.00
CA VAL A 150 6.98 -22.51 -7.41
C VAL A 150 6.04 -23.26 -8.37
N GLU A 151 5.30 -24.23 -7.83
CA GLU A 151 4.43 -25.10 -8.65
C GLU A 151 3.12 -24.42 -9.09
N SER A 152 2.53 -23.63 -8.21
CA SER A 152 1.32 -22.84 -8.49
C SER A 152 1.12 -21.80 -7.39
N ILE A 153 0.59 -20.63 -7.75
CA ILE A 153 0.10 -19.63 -6.79
C ILE A 153 -1.28 -19.13 -7.17
N GLU A 154 -2.13 -18.92 -6.17
CA GLU A 154 -3.43 -18.26 -6.35
C GLU A 154 -3.36 -16.81 -5.93
N GLY A 155 -4.03 -15.92 -6.67
CA GLY A 155 -4.11 -14.53 -6.27
C GLY A 155 -5.09 -13.69 -7.08
N LEU A 156 -5.31 -12.47 -6.59
CA LEU A 156 -6.18 -11.48 -7.23
C LEU A 156 -5.34 -10.44 -7.97
N VAL A 157 -5.62 -10.21 -9.25
CA VAL A 157 -5.04 -9.14 -10.05
C VAL A 157 -5.61 -7.79 -9.60
N ILE A 158 -4.78 -6.94 -8.99
CA ILE A 158 -5.24 -5.71 -8.32
C ILE A 158 -5.14 -4.45 -9.19
N ASN A 159 -4.15 -4.37 -10.08
CA ASN A 159 -3.86 -3.15 -10.85
C ASN A 159 -4.88 -2.84 -11.97
N ARG A 160 -5.82 -3.75 -12.27
CA ARG A 160 -6.91 -3.52 -13.23
C ARG A 160 -8.10 -2.73 -12.67
N THR A 161 -8.20 -2.64 -11.34
CA THR A 161 -9.35 -2.04 -10.66
C THR A 161 -8.96 -0.82 -9.84
N THR A 162 -7.78 -0.87 -9.26
CA THR A 162 -7.20 0.19 -8.44
C THR A 162 -5.90 0.56 -9.10
N SER A 163 -5.76 1.81 -9.52
CA SER A 163 -4.44 2.35 -9.85
C SER A 163 -3.54 2.19 -8.63
N LEU A 164 -2.27 1.88 -8.83
CA LEU A 164 -1.30 2.00 -7.75
C LEU A 164 -1.43 3.40 -7.12
N ASP A 165 -1.27 3.48 -5.81
CA ASP A 165 -1.17 4.80 -5.21
C ASP A 165 0.12 5.49 -5.70
N SER A 166 0.17 6.81 -5.60
CA SER A 166 1.29 7.58 -6.16
C SER A 166 2.65 7.24 -5.53
N GLU A 167 2.65 6.72 -4.30
CA GLU A 167 3.86 6.37 -3.57
C GLU A 167 4.37 4.99 -4.02
N GLU A 168 3.49 3.99 -4.06
CA GLU A 168 3.74 2.67 -4.66
C GLU A 168 4.18 2.81 -6.12
N GLU A 169 3.51 3.65 -6.91
CA GLU A 169 3.89 3.89 -8.30
C GLU A 169 5.30 4.49 -8.42
N SER A 170 5.64 5.45 -7.54
CA SER A 170 6.98 6.05 -7.52
C SER A 170 8.05 5.02 -7.19
N ILE A 171 7.83 4.21 -6.15
CA ILE A 171 8.73 3.14 -5.73
C ILE A 171 8.91 2.12 -6.86
N MET A 172 7.83 1.75 -7.55
CA MET A 172 7.87 0.82 -8.67
C MET A 172 8.65 1.38 -9.86
N ARG A 173 8.45 2.64 -10.22
CA ARG A 173 9.19 3.29 -11.31
C ARG A 173 10.67 3.45 -11.01
N GLU A 174 11.02 3.66 -9.74
CA GLU A 174 12.41 3.79 -9.30
C GLU A 174 13.15 2.44 -9.35
N ASN A 175 12.53 1.38 -8.85
CA ASN A 175 13.16 0.05 -8.79
C ASN A 175 13.03 -0.73 -10.11
N PHE A 176 12.04 -0.39 -10.95
CA PHE A 176 11.77 -1.07 -12.21
C PHE A 176 11.54 -0.09 -13.37
N PRO A 177 12.57 0.69 -13.76
CA PRO A 177 12.43 1.81 -14.69
C PRO A 177 12.02 1.41 -16.11
N SER A 178 12.27 0.17 -16.51
CA SER A 178 11.95 -0.38 -17.83
C SER A 178 10.58 -1.07 -17.90
N MET A 179 9.82 -1.12 -16.80
CA MET A 179 8.50 -1.74 -16.78
C MET A 179 7.38 -0.81 -17.27
N ASP A 180 6.51 -1.38 -18.10
CA ASP A 180 5.26 -0.75 -18.52
C ASP A 180 4.16 -1.08 -17.49
N LEU A 181 3.98 -0.20 -16.49
CA LEU A 181 3.02 -0.40 -15.40
C LEU A 181 1.58 -0.60 -15.88
N ASP A 182 1.23 -0.09 -17.07
CA ASP A 182 -0.11 -0.23 -17.65
C ASP A 182 -0.36 -1.63 -18.21
N LYS A 183 0.71 -2.34 -18.62
CA LYS A 183 0.64 -3.71 -19.17
C LYS A 183 1.08 -4.78 -18.18
N MET A 184 1.68 -4.37 -17.07
CA MET A 184 2.08 -5.28 -16.00
C MET A 184 0.86 -5.91 -15.32
N VAL A 185 1.02 -7.09 -14.76
CA VAL A 185 0.04 -7.73 -13.89
C VAL A 185 0.58 -7.69 -12.47
N ILE A 186 -0.19 -7.14 -11.53
CA ILE A 186 0.12 -7.20 -10.11
C ILE A 186 -0.81 -8.20 -9.44
N LEU A 187 -0.27 -9.35 -9.05
CA LEU A 187 -0.99 -10.44 -8.42
C LEU A 187 -0.86 -10.36 -6.90
N ALA A 188 -1.95 -10.06 -6.19
CA ALA A 188 -1.99 -10.14 -4.74
C ALA A 188 -2.14 -11.60 -4.29
N LEU A 189 -1.04 -12.17 -3.76
CA LEU A 189 -0.94 -13.56 -3.33
C LEU A 189 -1.97 -13.89 -2.24
N ASP A 190 -2.61 -15.05 -2.35
CA ASP A 190 -3.60 -15.60 -1.41
C ASP A 190 -4.84 -14.71 -1.18
N ARG A 191 -4.99 -13.61 -1.95
CA ARG A 191 -6.16 -12.74 -1.87
C ARG A 191 -7.30 -13.34 -2.68
N LYS A 192 -8.43 -13.56 -2.01
CA LYS A 192 -9.67 -14.04 -2.63
C LYS A 192 -10.62 -12.87 -2.90
N PRO A 193 -11.46 -12.95 -3.95
CA PRO A 193 -12.50 -11.97 -4.16
C PRO A 193 -13.46 -11.99 -2.98
N THR A 194 -13.71 -10.81 -2.40
CA THR A 194 -14.68 -10.64 -1.34
C THR A 194 -16.08 -10.92 -1.88
N SER A 195 -16.89 -11.66 -1.13
CA SER A 195 -18.28 -11.93 -1.50
C SER A 195 -19.05 -10.62 -1.63
N ILE A 196 -19.80 -10.46 -2.72
CA ILE A 196 -20.66 -9.29 -2.97
C ILE A 196 -21.56 -9.00 -1.76
N TYR A 197 -22.07 -10.04 -1.08
CA TYR A 197 -22.91 -9.88 0.10
C TYR A 197 -22.14 -9.31 1.31
N ALA A 198 -20.87 -9.66 1.46
CA ALA A 198 -20.03 -9.08 2.51
C ALA A 198 -19.79 -7.59 2.24
N SER A 199 -19.47 -7.21 1.00
CA SER A 199 -19.28 -5.80 0.60
C SER A 199 -20.57 -4.98 0.76
N LEU A 200 -21.72 -5.52 0.34
CA LEU A 200 -23.03 -4.90 0.57
C LEU A 200 -23.37 -4.78 2.05
N GLY A 201 -23.03 -5.79 2.86
CA GLY A 201 -23.19 -5.77 4.31
C GLY A 201 -22.38 -4.66 4.97
N MET A 202 -21.12 -4.46 4.56
CA MET A 202 -20.27 -3.37 5.04
C MET A 202 -20.85 -2.00 4.67
N MET A 203 -21.27 -1.82 3.41
CA MET A 203 -21.90 -0.57 2.98
C MET A 203 -23.21 -0.29 3.72
N ALA A 204 -24.09 -1.28 3.88
CA ALA A 204 -25.35 -1.13 4.60
C ALA A 204 -25.14 -0.82 6.09
N GLY A 205 -24.20 -1.52 6.75
CA GLY A 205 -23.82 -1.25 8.13
C GLY A 205 -23.25 0.16 8.31
N GLY A 206 -22.38 0.59 7.38
CA GLY A 206 -21.84 1.94 7.37
C GLY A 206 -22.91 3.03 7.18
N MET A 207 -23.85 2.83 6.25
CA MET A 207 -25.00 3.73 6.06
C MET A 207 -25.87 3.83 7.32
N PHE A 208 -26.13 2.71 7.98
CA PHE A 208 -26.90 2.68 9.23
C PHE A 208 -26.20 3.46 10.35
N LEU A 209 -24.88 3.26 10.52
CA LEU A 209 -24.09 3.98 11.53
C LEU A 209 -24.03 5.49 11.24
N ALA A 210 -23.81 5.87 9.98
CA ALA A 210 -23.83 7.27 9.58
C ALA A 210 -25.18 7.92 9.85
N PHE A 211 -26.28 7.21 9.56
CA PHE A 211 -27.64 7.68 9.84
C PHE A 211 -27.90 7.89 11.34
N LEU A 212 -27.48 6.95 12.19
CA LEU A 212 -27.57 7.12 13.65
C LEU A 212 -26.74 8.31 14.14
N GLY A 213 -25.55 8.51 13.57
CA GLY A 213 -24.72 9.69 13.86
C GLY A 213 -25.42 11.00 13.54
N ILE A 214 -26.06 11.08 12.37
CA ILE A 214 -26.84 12.27 11.95
C ILE A 214 -28.02 12.51 12.91
N LEU A 215 -28.79 11.46 13.24
CA LEU A 215 -29.89 11.58 14.20
C LEU A 215 -29.42 12.07 15.58
N TRP A 216 -28.27 11.60 16.05
CA TRP A 216 -27.71 12.00 17.34
C TRP A 216 -27.14 13.43 17.33
N LEU A 217 -26.63 13.90 16.19
CA LEU A 217 -26.26 15.29 15.98
C LEU A 217 -27.48 16.21 15.93
N ALA A 218 -28.59 15.75 15.33
CA ALA A 218 -29.84 16.50 15.21
C ALA A 218 -30.69 16.54 16.49
N SER A 219 -30.41 15.69 17.49
CA SER A 219 -31.23 15.58 18.71
C SER A 219 -31.46 16.88 19.50
N PRO A 220 -30.51 17.84 19.61
CA PRO A 220 -30.78 19.11 20.30
C PRO A 220 -31.83 19.96 19.56
N PHE A 221 -31.81 19.92 18.23
CA PHE A 221 -32.74 20.67 17.39
C PHE A 221 -34.14 20.05 17.42
N LEU A 222 -34.23 18.71 17.45
CA LEU A 222 -35.49 17.99 17.52
C LEU A 222 -36.21 18.12 18.88
N PHE A 223 -35.49 18.41 19.97
CA PHE A 223 -36.07 18.61 21.31
C PHE A 223 -36.24 20.08 21.72
N SER A 224 -35.66 21.03 20.98
CA SER A 224 -35.74 22.47 21.31
C SER A 224 -37.02 23.17 20.84
N SER A 225 -37.97 22.47 20.21
CA SER A 225 -39.18 23.08 19.63
C SER A 225 -40.37 23.20 20.60
N ASN A 226 -40.17 23.09 21.92
CA ASN A 226 -41.28 23.17 22.89
C ASN A 226 -40.94 23.92 24.19
N GLN A 227 -40.24 25.05 24.08
CA GLN A 227 -40.33 26.11 25.09
C GLN A 227 -41.33 27.15 24.58
N SER A 228 -42.61 26.95 24.90
CA SER A 228 -43.58 28.03 24.87
C SER A 228 -43.18 29.06 25.92
N ASP A 229 -42.98 30.28 25.45
CA ASP A 229 -42.70 31.48 26.25
C ASP A 229 -43.56 31.50 27.52
N THR A 230 -42.96 31.13 28.65
CA THR A 230 -43.54 31.48 29.94
C THR A 230 -43.15 32.92 30.18
N SER A 231 -44.09 33.79 29.89
CA SER A 231 -44.03 35.23 30.12
C SER A 231 -43.68 35.48 31.58
N TYR A 232 -42.47 35.96 31.86
CA TYR A 232 -42.16 36.59 33.14
C TYR A 232 -42.30 38.10 33.00
N THR A 233 -43.27 38.61 33.74
CA THR A 233 -43.44 40.01 34.12
C THR A 233 -42.15 40.57 34.72
N SER A 234 -41.88 41.81 34.32
CA SER A 234 -40.90 42.75 34.84
C SER A 234 -40.92 42.92 36.36
N GLU A 235 -39.74 42.99 36.97
CA GLU A 235 -39.31 43.67 38.21
C GLU A 235 -37.99 42.96 38.60
N ASP A 236 -36.83 43.58 38.85
CA ASP A 236 -36.47 44.95 39.15
C ASP A 236 -35.00 45.18 38.74
N TYR A 237 -34.70 46.44 38.44
CA TYR A 237 -33.35 46.98 38.40
C TYR A 237 -32.73 46.89 39.80
N ASP A 238 -31.53 46.34 39.93
CA ASP A 238 -30.57 47.00 40.81
C ASP A 238 -29.14 46.92 40.29
N SER A 239 -28.52 48.09 40.36
CA SER A 239 -27.18 48.40 39.90
C SER A 239 -26.15 47.89 40.89
N GLN A 240 -25.08 47.25 40.41
CA GLN A 240 -23.78 47.45 41.05
C GLN A 240 -22.61 47.20 40.10
N SER A 241 -21.78 48.23 40.08
CA SER A 241 -20.59 48.52 39.29
C SER A 241 -19.35 47.75 39.74
N ASP A 242 -18.56 47.29 38.75
CA ASP A 242 -17.09 47.40 38.62
C ASP A 242 -16.15 46.80 39.71
N PRO A 243 -14.83 46.57 39.43
CA PRO A 243 -14.18 46.18 38.16
C PRO A 243 -12.94 45.25 38.33
N LEU A 244 -12.25 45.00 37.21
CA LEU A 244 -10.80 44.81 37.02
C LEU A 244 -10.08 43.46 37.29
N ALA A 245 -9.05 43.29 36.44
CA ALA A 245 -7.92 42.34 36.44
C ALA A 245 -8.26 40.93 35.93
N GLY A 246 -7.58 40.36 34.94
CA GLY A 246 -6.24 40.59 34.42
C GLY A 246 -5.59 39.20 34.18
N THR A 247 -4.51 39.18 33.40
CA THR A 247 -3.61 38.04 33.07
C THR A 247 -4.13 37.02 32.03
N GLU A 248 -3.52 36.79 30.87
CA GLU A 248 -2.12 36.61 30.38
C GLU A 248 -1.77 35.14 30.10
N PHE A 249 -1.34 34.87 28.85
CA PHE A 249 -0.60 33.72 28.29
C PHE A 249 -1.30 32.33 28.29
N ALA A 250 -1.11 31.44 27.32
CA ALA A 250 -0.01 31.26 26.37
C ALA A 250 -0.49 30.71 25.03
N GLU A 251 0.09 31.23 23.95
CA GLU A 251 -0.01 30.74 22.58
C GLU A 251 1.05 29.64 22.39
N ASN A 252 0.61 28.38 22.31
CA ASN A 252 1.47 27.25 21.95
C ASN A 252 1.47 27.13 20.42
N GLN A 253 2.51 27.65 19.78
CA GLN A 253 2.81 27.37 18.37
C GLN A 253 3.61 26.06 18.29
N GLU A 254 2.99 24.99 17.81
CA GLU A 254 3.70 23.81 17.33
C GLU A 254 4.27 24.12 15.94
N GLY A 255 5.59 24.31 15.88
CA GLY A 255 6.31 24.48 14.63
C GLY A 255 6.49 23.14 13.92
N PHE A 256 5.92 23.02 12.71
CA PHE A 256 6.36 22.03 11.72
C PHE A 256 7.71 22.48 11.16
N GLN A 257 8.76 21.67 11.35
CA GLN A 257 9.98 21.80 10.56
C GLN A 257 9.87 20.90 9.33
N ALA A 258 9.81 21.52 8.16
CA ALA A 258 10.09 20.84 6.91
C ALA A 258 11.60 20.58 6.83
N PHE A 259 11.98 19.31 6.77
CA PHE A 259 13.34 18.90 6.46
C PHE A 259 13.65 19.29 5.01
N ASN A 260 14.67 20.14 4.82
CA ASN A 260 15.16 20.56 3.52
C ASN A 260 16.56 19.94 3.32
N PRO A 261 16.70 18.83 2.57
CA PRO A 261 18.01 18.29 2.25
C PRO A 261 18.60 19.05 1.07
N GLN A 262 19.23 20.20 1.36
CA GLN A 262 20.16 20.81 0.41
C GLN A 262 21.59 20.73 0.94
N THR A 263 22.33 19.83 0.27
CA THR A 263 23.69 20.04 -0.20
C THR A 263 24.77 20.30 0.85
N ASP A 264 25.40 19.22 1.31
CA ASP A 264 26.85 19.24 1.58
C ASP A 264 27.59 18.49 0.46
N SER A 265 27.72 19.21 -0.65
CA SER A 265 28.83 19.04 -1.59
C SER A 265 30.01 19.79 -1.00
N SER A 266 30.93 19.10 -0.33
CA SER A 266 32.38 19.39 -0.43
C SER A 266 33.22 18.46 0.44
N ALA A 267 34.42 18.20 -0.11
CA ALA A 267 35.65 17.70 0.52
C ALA A 267 35.93 16.20 0.26
N ASN A 268 36.61 15.86 -0.84
CA ASN A 268 38.06 16.00 -1.04
C ASN A 268 38.87 15.11 -0.08
N LYS A 269 39.41 14.00 -0.60
CA LYS A 269 40.85 13.84 -0.81
C LYS A 269 41.19 12.45 -1.36
N ASP A 270 41.66 12.44 -2.60
CA ASP A 270 42.68 11.48 -3.04
C ASP A 270 43.87 11.50 -2.06
N PRO A 271 44.50 10.35 -1.85
CA PRO A 271 45.92 10.33 -2.18
C PRO A 271 46.29 9.06 -2.93
N PHE A 272 46.70 9.25 -4.18
CA PHE A 272 47.57 8.33 -4.90
C PHE A 272 48.78 7.97 -4.03
N GLY A 273 48.81 6.72 -3.57
CA GLY A 273 49.96 6.05 -2.99
C GLY A 273 50.56 5.08 -3.99
N ASN A 274 51.49 5.59 -4.81
CA ASN A 274 52.43 4.81 -5.60
C ASN A 274 53.25 3.88 -4.68
N GLN A 275 53.32 2.58 -4.98
CA GLN A 275 54.53 1.78 -4.71
C GLN A 275 54.80 0.80 -5.86
N THR A 276 56.02 0.94 -6.35
CA THR A 276 56.83 0.08 -7.23
C THR A 276 56.88 -1.37 -6.81
#